data_AF-A0AAQ4D599-F1
#
_entry.id   AF-A0AAQ4D599-F1
#
_cell.length_a   1.000
_cell.length_b   1.000
_cell.length_c   1.000
_cell.angle_alpha   90.00
_cell.angle_beta   90.00
_cell.angle_gamma   90.00
#
_symmetry.space_group_name_H-M   'P 1'
#
loop_
_entity.id
_entity.type
_entity.pdbx_description
1 polymer ?
#
loop_
_entity_poly.entity_id
_entity_poly.type
_entity_poly.pdbx_seq_one_letter_code
_entity_poly.pdbx_strand_id
1 'polypeptide(L)'
;MPILPASSRGAYVNSDVEDMEGVQDMKALAISKFDIPGEAGFPLNPVYAKPSSQAEAETMRAYLTQLRQECGQRLCDKVFDSETGKPSKWWLCFAKRKFMDKSLSGFGSAYP
;
A
#
# COMPACT_ATOMS: atom_id res chain seq x y z
N MET A 1 -3.56 -10.84 5.37
CA MET A 1 -3.80 -10.29 4.01
C MET A 1 -3.32 -8.84 4.05
N PRO A 2 -2.15 -8.53 3.48
CA PRO A 2 -1.62 -7.18 3.53
C PRO A 2 -2.59 -6.26 2.79
N ILE A 3 -3.14 -5.31 3.52
CA ILE A 3 -4.07 -4.31 3.03
C ILE A 3 -3.22 -3.28 2.29
N LEU A 4 -2.98 -3.49 1.00
CA LEU A 4 -2.28 -2.49 0.21
C LEU A 4 -3.24 -1.37 -0.20
N PRO A 5 -2.80 -0.10 -0.13
CA PRO A 5 -3.51 1.00 -0.75
C PRO A 5 -3.45 0.82 -2.27
N ALA A 6 -4.46 0.19 -2.83
CA ALA A 6 -4.76 0.36 -4.23
C ALA A 6 -5.08 1.85 -4.47
N SER A 7 -4.44 2.42 -5.48
CA SER A 7 -4.83 3.68 -6.12
C SER A 7 -4.53 4.96 -5.33
N SER A 8 -3.26 5.38 -5.34
CA SER A 8 -2.91 6.80 -5.44
C SER A 8 -1.50 6.99 -6.00
N ARG A 9 -1.45 7.27 -7.32
CA ARG A 9 -0.29 7.70 -8.12
C ARG A 9 0.77 6.62 -8.39
N GLY A 10 0.93 6.26 -9.67
CA GLY A 10 2.13 5.57 -10.19
C GLY A 10 2.10 4.05 -10.07
N ALA A 11 1.96 3.48 -8.88
CA ALA A 11 2.16 2.06 -8.64
C ALA A 11 0.94 1.19 -8.99
N TYR A 12 0.54 1.14 -10.26
CA TYR A 12 -0.39 0.13 -10.73
C TYR A 12 0.42 -1.04 -11.26
N VAL A 13 0.50 -2.15 -10.51
CA VAL A 13 0.85 -3.42 -11.16
C VAL A 13 -0.31 -3.77 -12.09
N ASN A 14 -0.20 -3.35 -13.35
CA ASN A 14 -1.11 -3.71 -14.45
C ASN A 14 -0.49 -4.83 -15.26
N SER A 15 -1.24 -5.43 -16.20
CA SER A 15 -0.74 -6.51 -17.05
C SER A 15 0.57 -6.20 -17.81
N ASP A 16 0.89 -4.92 -17.95
CA ASP A 16 1.97 -4.41 -18.80
C ASP A 16 3.21 -3.99 -17.99
N VAL A 17 3.13 -3.97 -16.65
CA VAL A 17 4.26 -3.58 -15.79
C VAL A 17 5.25 -4.73 -15.69
N GLU A 18 6.53 -4.43 -15.90
CA GLU A 18 7.62 -5.38 -15.72
C GLU A 18 8.09 -5.42 -14.25
N ASP A 19 8.61 -6.56 -13.81
CA ASP A 19 9.05 -6.80 -12.43
C ASP A 19 9.94 -5.68 -11.85
N MET A 20 10.95 -5.25 -12.60
CA MET A 20 11.89 -4.20 -12.18
C MET A 20 11.20 -2.84 -11.94
N GLU A 21 10.25 -2.47 -12.79
CA GLU A 21 9.46 -1.24 -12.63
C GLU A 21 8.52 -1.37 -11.42
N GLY A 22 7.85 -2.52 -11.28
CA GLY A 22 6.97 -2.81 -10.14
C GLY A 22 7.69 -2.71 -8.79
N VAL A 23 8.93 -3.21 -8.70
CA VAL A 23 9.75 -3.09 -7.47
C VAL A 23 10.08 -1.63 -7.14
N GLN A 24 10.41 -0.80 -8.14
CA GLN A 24 10.69 0.62 -7.92
C GLN A 24 9.44 1.38 -7.45
N ASP A 25 8.31 1.12 -8.09
CA ASP A 25 7.02 1.69 -7.73
C ASP A 25 6.59 1.32 -6.32
N MET A 26 6.78 0.06 -5.92
CA MET A 26 6.48 -0.39 -4.55
C MET A 26 7.37 0.29 -3.50
N LYS A 27 8.65 0.53 -3.82
CA LYS A 27 9.55 1.29 -2.94
C LYS A 27 9.10 2.74 -2.80
N ALA A 28 8.73 3.39 -3.91
CA ALA A 28 8.21 4.76 -3.91
C ALA A 28 6.90 4.87 -3.11
N LEU A 29 5.98 3.90 -3.28
CA LEU A 29 4.74 3.82 -2.53
C LEU A 29 4.99 3.63 -1.03
N ALA A 30 5.98 2.82 -0.64
CA ALA A 30 6.29 2.55 0.74
C ALA A 30 6.75 3.79 1.53
N ILE A 31 7.50 4.70 0.88
CA ILE A 31 7.98 5.95 1.47
C ILE A 31 7.01 7.13 1.27
N SER A 32 6.01 6.98 0.40
CA SER A 32 5.03 8.03 0.14
C SER A 32 4.27 8.42 1.41
N LYS A 33 3.87 9.70 1.51
CA LYS A 33 3.12 10.19 2.67
C LYS A 33 1.84 9.38 2.86
N PHE A 34 1.58 8.97 4.09
CA PHE A 34 0.35 8.31 4.50
C PHE A 34 -0.14 8.82 5.85
N ASP A 35 -1.44 8.63 6.07
CA ASP A 35 -2.08 9.04 7.30
C ASP A 35 -2.00 7.92 8.36
N ILE A 36 -1.76 8.28 9.61
CA ILE A 36 -1.73 7.37 10.78
C ILE A 36 -2.97 7.55 11.68
N PRO A 37 -3.26 6.62 12.60
CA PRO A 37 -4.33 6.81 13.59
C PRO A 37 -4.27 8.19 14.27
N GLY A 38 -5.40 8.88 14.30
CA GLY A 38 -5.54 10.26 14.79
C GLY A 38 -5.53 11.33 13.70
N GLU A 39 -5.07 11.03 12.48
CA GLU A 39 -5.10 11.97 11.36
C GLU A 39 -6.40 11.85 10.56
N ALA A 40 -6.87 12.97 10.00
CA ALA A 40 -8.17 13.04 9.34
C ALA A 40 -8.31 12.11 8.12
N GLY A 41 -7.19 11.80 7.45
CA GLY A 41 -7.17 10.91 6.30
C GLY A 41 -7.14 9.41 6.65
N PHE A 42 -6.99 9.04 7.93
CA PHE A 42 -6.94 7.63 8.33
C PHE A 42 -8.36 7.04 8.51
N PRO A 43 -8.80 6.11 7.64
CA PRO A 43 -10.20 5.65 7.58
C PRO A 43 -10.63 4.75 8.76
N LEU A 44 -9.69 4.29 9.59
CA LEU A 44 -9.93 3.34 10.68
C LEU A 44 -9.74 3.98 12.07
N ASN A 45 -9.82 5.32 12.17
CA ASN A 45 -9.75 6.05 13.44
C ASN A 45 -10.67 5.52 14.55
N PRO A 46 -11.91 5.06 14.30
CA PRO A 46 -12.76 4.51 15.36
C PRO A 46 -12.24 3.21 16.00
N VAL A 47 -11.31 2.51 15.36
CA VAL A 47 -10.83 1.18 15.77
C VAL A 47 -9.42 1.22 16.33
N TYR A 48 -8.60 2.19 15.91
CA TYR A 48 -7.20 2.31 16.33
C TYR A 48 -6.97 3.50 17.25
N ALA A 49 -6.18 3.29 18.30
CA ALA A 49 -5.74 4.36 19.18
C ALA A 49 -4.79 5.32 18.44
N LYS A 50 -5.02 6.62 18.62
CA LYS A 50 -4.05 7.65 18.21
C LYS A 50 -2.80 7.58 19.09
N PRO A 51 -1.61 7.93 18.58
CA PRO A 51 -0.41 8.05 19.41
C PRO A 51 -0.62 9.10 20.51
N SER A 52 -0.04 8.85 21.68
CA SER A 52 -0.19 9.67 22.89
C SER A 52 0.72 10.90 22.88
N SER A 53 1.80 10.87 22.10
CA SER A 53 2.79 11.94 22.00
C SER A 53 3.33 12.09 20.56
N GLN A 54 3.98 13.21 20.29
CA GLN A 54 4.65 13.45 19.00
C GLN A 54 5.76 12.42 18.72
N ALA A 55 6.52 12.04 19.75
CA ALA A 55 7.58 11.02 19.64
C ALA A 55 7.01 9.63 19.31
N GLU A 56 5.87 9.27 19.90
CA GLU A 56 5.17 8.03 19.56
C GLU A 56 4.62 8.09 18.13
N ALA A 57 4.09 9.24 17.70
CA ALA A 57 3.61 9.43 16.33
C ALA A 57 4.74 9.28 15.29
N GLU A 58 5.93 9.80 15.57
CA GLU A 58 7.11 9.62 14.72
C GLU A 58 7.58 8.16 14.68
N THR A 59 7.64 7.51 15.85
CA THR A 59 7.97 6.08 15.97
C THR A 59 6.98 5.21 15.18
N MET A 60 5.68 5.49 15.29
CA MET A 60 4.63 4.77 14.58
C MET A 60 4.76 4.95 13.06
N ARG A 61 5.06 6.16 12.58
CA ARG A 61 5.32 6.40 11.15
C ARG A 61 6.53 5.61 10.67
N ALA A 62 7.65 5.66 11.40
CA ALA A 62 8.86 4.92 11.05
C ALA A 62 8.58 3.40 10.98
N TYR A 63 7.87 2.87 11.96
CA TYR A 63 7.49 1.46 12.02
C TYR A 63 6.57 1.06 10.85
N LEU A 64 5.53 1.84 10.56
CA LEU A 64 4.63 1.58 9.44
C LEU A 64 5.34 1.71 8.07
N THR A 65 6.29 2.63 7.94
CA THR A 65 7.15 2.74 6.74
C THR A 65 7.98 1.46 6.56
N GLN A 66 8.60 0.95 7.61
CA GLN A 66 9.36 -0.31 7.55
C GLN A 66 8.46 -1.48 7.12
N LEU A 67 7.25 -1.58 7.70
CA LEU A 67 6.28 -2.60 7.31
C LEU A 67 5.90 -2.49 5.83
N ARG A 68 5.70 -1.28 5.30
CA ARG A 68 5.39 -1.07 3.88
C ARG A 68 6.52 -1.50 2.96
N GLN A 69 7.77 -1.21 3.32
CA GLN A 69 8.95 -1.60 2.54
C GLN A 69 9.08 -3.13 2.47
N GLU A 70 9.05 -3.78 3.64
CA GLU A 70 9.18 -5.24 3.75
C GLU A 70 8.02 -5.97 3.06
N CYS A 71 6.78 -5.53 3.28
CA CYS A 71 5.62 -6.14 2.63
C CYS A 71 5.61 -5.87 1.13
N GLY A 72 6.00 -4.68 0.68
CA GLY A 72 6.06 -4.33 -0.73
C GLY A 72 7.04 -5.20 -1.50
N GLN A 73 8.25 -5.38 -0.97
CA GLN A 73 9.27 -6.24 -1.57
C GLN A 73 8.80 -7.70 -1.66
N ARG A 74 8.32 -8.27 -0.55
CA ARG A 74 7.84 -9.67 -0.54
C ARG A 74 6.63 -9.90 -1.44
N LEU A 75 5.85 -8.86 -1.72
CA LEU A 75 4.72 -8.95 -2.61
C LEU A 75 5.17 -9.02 -4.08
N CYS A 76 6.16 -8.22 -4.49
CA CYS A 76 6.71 -8.30 -5.85
C CYS A 76 7.15 -9.74 -6.18
N ASP A 77 7.86 -10.40 -5.27
CA ASP A 77 8.29 -11.81 -5.38
C ASP A 77 7.12 -12.82 -5.57
N LYS A 78 5.89 -12.43 -5.22
CA LYS A 78 4.68 -13.27 -5.34
C LYS A 78 3.80 -12.89 -6.51
N VAL A 79 3.83 -11.62 -6.91
CA VAL A 79 2.97 -11.08 -7.96
C VAL A 79 3.61 -11.28 -9.32
N PHE A 80 4.91 -11.06 -9.46
CA PHE A 80 5.62 -11.26 -10.71
C PHE A 80 6.03 -12.72 -10.88
N ASP A 81 5.80 -13.24 -12.07
CA ASP A 81 6.22 -14.58 -12.47
C ASP A 81 7.72 -14.55 -12.82
N SER A 82 8.49 -15.48 -12.24
CA SER A 82 9.96 -15.48 -12.37
C SER A 82 10.48 -15.81 -13.77
N GLU A 83 9.66 -16.44 -14.62
CA GLU A 83 10.07 -16.82 -15.98
C GLU A 83 9.69 -15.75 -16.99
N THR A 84 8.52 -15.14 -16.82
CA THR A 84 7.96 -14.17 -17.77
C THR A 84 8.15 -12.72 -17.37
N GLY A 85 8.49 -12.44 -16.10
CA GLY A 85 8.61 -11.08 -15.55
C GLY A 85 7.28 -10.31 -15.49
N LYS A 86 6.16 -10.99 -15.78
CA LYS A 86 4.81 -10.40 -15.87
C LYS A 86 4.01 -10.65 -14.61
N PRO A 87 3.05 -9.77 -14.27
CA PRO A 87 2.23 -9.92 -13.09
C PRO A 87 1.15 -10.99 -13.26
N SER A 88 0.98 -11.79 -12.22
CA SER A 88 0.06 -12.92 -12.18
C SER A 88 -1.40 -12.47 -12.09
N LYS A 89 -2.23 -12.98 -13.02
CA LYS A 89 -3.69 -12.71 -13.05
C LYS A 89 -4.41 -13.07 -11.74
N TRP A 90 -3.88 -14.03 -10.98
CA TRP A 90 -4.45 -14.48 -9.71
C TRP A 90 -4.28 -13.45 -8.59
N TRP A 91 -3.31 -12.55 -8.73
CA TRP A 91 -3.15 -11.39 -7.84
C TRP A 91 -3.86 -10.16 -8.39
N LEU A 92 -3.80 -9.93 -9.70
CA LEU A 92 -4.45 -8.78 -10.34
C LEU A 92 -5.98 -8.75 -10.17
N CYS A 93 -6.63 -9.91 -10.03
CA CYS A 93 -8.07 -9.97 -9.80
C CYS A 93 -8.52 -9.31 -8.47
N PHE A 94 -7.59 -9.02 -7.55
CA PHE A 94 -7.84 -8.31 -6.31
C PHE A 94 -7.59 -6.79 -6.39
N ALA A 95 -6.98 -6.28 -7.46
CA ALA A 95 -6.52 -4.88 -7.53
C ALA A 95 -7.63 -3.84 -7.33
N LYS A 96 -8.88 -4.16 -7.70
CA LYS A 96 -10.05 -3.27 -7.57
C LYS A 96 -10.88 -3.53 -6.30
N ARG A 97 -10.52 -4.52 -5.46
CA ARG A 97 -11.30 -4.91 -4.29
C ARG A 97 -10.80 -4.16 -3.06
N LYS A 98 -11.71 -3.44 -2.38
CA LYS A 98 -11.40 -2.74 -1.11
C LYS A 98 -11.65 -3.67 0.07
N PHE A 99 -10.67 -3.77 0.97
CA PHE A 99 -10.85 -4.48 2.23
C PHE A 99 -11.65 -3.62 3.21
N MET A 100 -12.68 -4.19 3.84
CA MET A 100 -13.60 -3.47 4.74
C MET A 100 -14.27 -2.22 4.14
N ASP A 101 -14.33 -2.14 2.80
CA ASP A 101 -14.76 -0.95 2.08
C ASP A 101 -14.00 0.33 2.47
N LYS A 102 -12.74 0.18 2.91
CA LYS A 102 -11.83 1.28 3.28
C LYS A 102 -10.65 1.35 2.32
N SER A 103 -10.07 2.54 2.19
CA SER A 103 -8.80 2.77 1.48
C SER A 103 -7.84 3.56 2.35
N LEU A 104 -6.59 3.10 2.40
CA LEU A 104 -5.48 3.81 3.07
C LEU A 104 -4.83 4.87 2.15
N SER A 105 -5.27 4.94 0.89
CA SER A 105 -4.95 6.05 0.02
C SER A 105 -5.83 7.25 0.42
N GLY A 106 -5.24 8.43 0.64
CA GLY A 106 -5.97 9.63 1.02
C GLY A 106 -7.23 9.89 0.17
N PHE A 107 -8.19 10.60 0.77
CA PHE A 107 -9.52 10.91 0.23
C PHE A 107 -9.47 11.21 -1.29
N GLY A 108 -10.00 10.30 -2.13
CA GLY A 108 -9.96 10.49 -3.59
C GLY A 108 -9.93 9.26 -4.49
N SER A 109 -9.86 8.01 -3.99
CA SER A 109 -10.00 6.81 -4.87
C SER A 109 -11.46 6.35 -5.09
N ALA A 110 -12.39 7.29 -4.96
CA ALA A 110 -13.76 7.13 -5.43
C ALA A 110 -13.91 7.95 -6.73
N TYR A 111 -13.53 7.34 -7.83
CA TYR A 111 -14.10 7.64 -9.15
C TYR A 111 -14.51 6.30 -9.77
N PRO A 112 -15.58 6.28 -10.58
CA PRO A 112 -16.45 5.12 -10.80
C PRO A 112 -15.76 3.85 -11.31
#